data_AF-A0A5P2FYH6-F1
#
_entry.id   AF-A0A5P2FYH6-F1
#
_cell.length_a   1.000
_cell.length_b   1.000
_cell.length_c   1.000
_cell.angle_alpha   90.00
_cell.angle_beta   90.00
_cell.angle_gamma   90.00
#
_symmetry.space_group_name_H-M   'P 1'
#
loop_
_entity.id
_entity.type
_entity.pdbx_description
1 polymer ?
#
loop_
_entity_poly.entity_id
_entity_poly.type
_entity_poly.pdbx_seq_one_letter_code
_entity_poly.pdbx_strand_id
1 'polypeptide(L)' 'MSNLSNKTDYKALSIMGTIVKIFERLHYLDKTKEDDMDATPAKNLLQGIIESNNYRVNYDRNNKKPIIKIKEL' A
#
# COMPACT_ATOMS: atom_id res chain seq x y z
N MET A 1 11.07 -25.21 -9.88
CA MET A 1 11.67 -23.92 -10.29
C MET A 1 10.68 -22.84 -9.92
N SER A 2 11.08 -21.86 -9.11
CA SER A 2 10.18 -20.77 -8.76
C SER A 2 10.11 -19.78 -9.92
N ASN A 3 8.90 -19.44 -10.37
CA ASN A 3 8.64 -18.30 -11.25
C ASN A 3 8.76 -16.98 -10.45
N LEU A 4 9.79 -16.84 -9.61
CA LEU A 4 10.01 -15.60 -8.86
C LEU A 4 10.46 -14.52 -9.85
N SER A 5 9.48 -13.77 -10.35
CA SER A 5 9.72 -12.52 -11.05
C SER A 5 10.46 -11.55 -10.13
N ASN A 6 11.47 -10.87 -10.65
CA ASN A 6 12.18 -9.79 -9.95
C ASN A 6 11.29 -8.57 -9.65
N LYS A 7 10.06 -8.56 -10.16
CA LYS A 7 9.07 -7.50 -9.93
C LYS A 7 7.74 -8.12 -9.56
N THR A 8 7.10 -7.53 -8.56
CA THR A 8 5.73 -7.89 -8.17
C THR A 8 4.76 -7.38 -9.23
N ASP A 9 3.77 -8.21 -9.58
CA ASP A 9 2.74 -7.82 -10.54
C ASP A 9 1.97 -6.59 -10.09
N TYR A 10 1.69 -5.69 -11.04
CA TYR A 10 0.94 -4.45 -10.78
C TYR A 10 -0.40 -4.70 -10.07
N LYS A 11 -1.08 -5.81 -10.40
CA LYS A 11 -2.35 -6.18 -9.76
C LYS A 11 -2.18 -6.45 -8.27
N ALA A 12 -1.13 -7.17 -7.88
CA ALA A 12 -0.82 -7.42 -6.47
C ALA A 12 -0.48 -6.11 -5.75
N LEU A 13 0.37 -5.28 -6.34
CA LEU A 13 0.72 -3.96 -5.79
C LEU A 13 -0.51 -3.04 -5.64
N SER A 14 -1.46 -3.11 -6.57
CA SER A 14 -2.69 -2.32 -6.54
C SER A 14 -3.62 -2.76 -5.40
N ILE A 15 -3.70 -4.06 -5.14
CA ILE A 15 -4.44 -4.59 -3.98
C ILE A 15 -3.79 -4.09 -2.68
N MET A 16 -2.46 -4.20 -2.57
CA MET A 16 -1.72 -3.69 -1.41
C MET A 16 -1.95 -2.19 -1.20
N GLY A 17 -1.91 -1.38 -2.26
CA GLY A 17 -2.17 0.06 -2.18
C GLY A 17 -3.59 0.39 -1.72
N THR A 18 -4.58 -0.44 -2.09
CA THR A 18 -5.96 -0.30 -1.61
C THR A 18 -6.04 -0.61 -0.11
N ILE A 19 -5.36 -1.65 0.36
CA ILE A 19 -5.31 -2.03 1.78
C ILE A 19 -4.64 -0.92 2.61
N VAL A 20 -3.54 -0.33 2.14
CA VAL A 20 -2.90 0.81 2.82
C VAL A 20 -3.87 1.98 3.02
N LYS A 21 -4.68 2.31 1.99
CA LYS A 21 -5.71 3.34 2.09
C LYS A 21 -6.83 2.97 3.08
N ILE A 22 -7.15 1.68 3.24
CA ILE A 22 -8.11 1.22 4.25
C ILE A 22 -7.56 1.41 5.65
N PHE A 23 -6.29 1.09 5.90
CA PHE A 23 -5.64 1.31 7.20
C PHE A 23 -5.75 2.76 7.68
N GLU A 24 -5.61 3.73 6.78
CA GLU A 24 -5.78 5.14 7.11
C GLU A 24 -7.23 5.51 7.46
N ARG A 25 -8.20 4.85 6.82
CA ARG A 25 -9.62 5.06 7.12
C ARG A 25 -10.04 4.47 8.47
N LEU A 26 -9.28 3.52 9.02
CA LEU A 26 -9.56 2.96 10.35
C LEU A 26 -9.55 4.05 11.45
N HIS A 27 -8.83 5.15 11.24
CA HIS A 27 -8.86 6.30 12.16
C HIS A 27 -10.29 6.86 12.37
N TYR A 28 -11.18 6.69 11.38
CA TYR A 28 -12.58 7.10 11.46
C TYR A 28 -13.53 6.02 12.02
N LEU A 29 -13.01 4.85 12.42
CA LEU A 29 -13.79 3.66 12.77
C LEU A 29 -13.50 3.14 14.19
N ASP A 30 -13.48 4.04 15.18
CA ASP A 30 -13.31 3.71 16.61
C ASP A 30 -12.18 2.69 16.89
N LYS A 31 -11.06 2.84 16.17
CA LYS A 31 -9.87 2.00 16.32
C LYS A 31 -9.27 2.18 17.71
N THR A 32 -9.01 1.08 18.41
CA THR A 32 -8.32 1.14 19.71
C THR A 32 -6.85 1.51 19.53
N LYS A 33 -6.18 1.95 20.61
CA LYS A 33 -4.74 2.23 20.58
C LYS A 33 -3.92 0.97 20.29
N GLU A 34 -4.37 -0.19 20.79
CA GLU A 34 -3.70 -1.48 20.56
C GLU A 34 -3.82 -1.88 19.08
N ASP A 35 -5.03 -1.77 18.51
CA ASP A 35 -5.23 -2.01 17.08
C ASP A 35 -4.40 -1.05 16.21
N ASP A 36 -4.20 0.20 16.66
CA ASP A 36 -3.36 1.17 15.95
C ASP A 36 -1.88 0.82 15.95
N MET A 37 -1.39 0.39 17.11
CA MET A 37 -0.04 -0.10 17.28
C MET A 37 0.22 -1.35 16.40
N ASP A 38 -0.73 -2.28 16.32
CA ASP A 38 -0.58 -3.52 15.55
C ASP A 38 -0.75 -3.31 14.03
N ALA A 39 -1.67 -2.44 13.63
CA ALA A 39 -1.92 -2.13 12.22
C ALA A 39 -0.79 -1.34 11.56
N THR A 40 -0.06 -0.53 12.33
CA THR A 40 0.99 0.36 11.79
C THR A 40 2.14 -0.41 11.13
N PRO A 41 2.74 -1.44 11.76
CA PRO A 41 3.74 -2.30 11.12
C PRO A 41 3.23 -2.93 9.81
N ALA A 42 2.00 -3.45 9.80
CA ALA A 42 1.41 -4.07 8.62
C ALA A 42 1.28 -3.07 7.46
N LYS A 43 0.79 -1.85 7.74
CA LYS A 43 0.72 -0.76 6.76
C LYS A 43 2.10 -0.44 6.18
N ASN A 44 3.10 -0.29 7.05
CA ASN A 44 4.46 0.08 6.66
C ASN A 44 5.11 -1.00 5.78
N LEU A 45 4.90 -2.27 6.08
CA LEU A 45 5.40 -3.39 5.26
C LEU A 45 4.78 -3.39 3.87
N LEU A 46 3.46 -3.24 3.77
CA LEU A 46 2.76 -3.17 2.49
C LEU A 46 3.23 -1.97 1.65
N GLN A 47 3.41 -0.82 2.29
CA GLN A 47 3.91 0.38 1.62
C GLN A 47 5.35 0.19 1.12
N GLY A 48 6.23 -0.42 1.91
CA GLY A 48 7.61 -0.73 1.50
C GLY A 48 7.70 -1.68 0.30
N ILE A 49 6.79 -2.67 0.20
CA ILE A 49 6.70 -3.54 -0.98
C ILE A 49 6.30 -2.72 -2.23
N ILE A 50 5.37 -1.78 -2.10
CA ILE A 50 4.95 -0.91 -3.22
C ILE A 50 6.11 -0.03 -3.69
N GLU A 51 6.82 0.59 -2.73
CA GLU A 51 7.93 1.52 -3.00
C GLU A 51 9.14 0.82 -3.61
N SER A 52 9.53 -0.35 -3.10
CA SER A 52 10.59 -1.18 -3.68
C SER A 52 10.29 -1.65 -5.11
N ASN A 53 9.03 -1.59 -5.56
CA ASN A 53 8.63 -1.87 -6.94
C ASN A 53 8.48 -0.60 -7.81
N ASN A 54 9.01 0.54 -7.38
CA ASN A 54 8.97 1.85 -8.07
C ASN A 54 7.56 2.45 -8.23
N TYR A 55 6.67 2.14 -7.28
CA TYR A 55 5.36 2.76 -7.17
C TYR A 55 5.22 3.47 -5.84
N ARG A 56 4.22 4.35 -5.72
CA ARG A 56 3.79 4.92 -4.44
C ARG A 56 2.27 4.85 -4.34
N VAL A 57 1.77 4.83 -3.10
CA VAL A 57 0.32 4.90 -2.85
C VAL A 57 -0.22 6.23 -3.38
N ASN A 58 -1.39 6.17 -4.02
CA ASN A 58 -2.06 7.33 -4.57
C ASN A 58 -3.20 7.80 -3.67
N TYR A 59 -3.00 8.97 -3.07
CA TYR A 59 -3.96 9.62 -2.16
C TYR A 59 -4.89 10.61 -2.85
N ASP A 60 -4.72 10.86 -4.14
CA ASP A 60 -5.65 11.69 -4.91
C ASP A 60 -7.03 11.03 -4.96
N ARG A 61 -8.04 11.72 -4.41
CA ARG A 61 -9.44 11.26 -4.36
C ARG A 61 -10.12 11.26 -5.73
N ASN A 62 -9.62 12.08 -6.67
CA ASN A 62 -10.16 12.18 -8.02
C ASN A 62 -9.61 11.10 -8.96
N ASN A 63 -8.57 10.37 -8.51
CA ASN A 63 -7.92 9.35 -9.31
C ASN A 63 -8.22 7.95 -8.76
N LYS A 64 -8.83 7.11 -9.61
CA LYS A 64 -9.24 5.75 -9.25
C LYS A 64 -8.08 4.77 -9.08
N LYS A 65 -6.86 5.13 -9.48
CA LYS A 65 -5.69 4.25 -9.36
C LYS A 65 -5.23 4.22 -7.89
N PRO A 66 -5.05 3.05 -7.27
CA PRO A 66 -4.59 2.95 -5.88
C PRO A 66 -3.09 3.27 -5.72
N ILE A 67 -2.31 3.08 -6.79
CA ILE A 67 -0.87 3.36 -6.83
C ILE A 67 -0.51 4.09 -8.13
N ILE A 68 0.55 4.90 -8.07
CA ILE A 68 1.13 5.60 -9.23
C ILE A 68 2.62 5.32 -9.30
N LYS A 69 3.16 5.26 -10.53
CA LYS A 69 4.58 5.02 -10.76
C LYS A 69 5.37 6.24 -10.30
N ILE A 70 6.46 6.02 -9.56
CA ILE A 70 7.39 7.08 -9.20
C ILE A 70 8.16 7.43 -10.48
N LYS A 71 8.10 8.69 -10.94
CA LYS A 71 8.97 9.16 -12.02
C LYS A 71 10.36 9.33 -11.41
N GLU A 72 11.37 8.68 -11.98
CA GLU A 72 12.77 9.00 -11.70
C GLU A 72 12.99 10.46 -12.17
N LEU A 73 13.58 11.27 -11.29
CA LEU A 73 13.99 12.65 -11.57
C LEU A 73 15.31 12.64 -12.34
#